data_AF-A0A962MNC1-F1
#
_entry.id   AF-A0A962MNC1-F1
#
_cell.length_a   1.000
_cell.length_b   1.000
_cell.length_c   1.000
_cell.angle_alpha   90.00
_cell.angle_beta   90.00
_cell.angle_gamma   90.00
#
_symmetry.space_group_name_H-M   'P 1'
#
loop_
_entity.id
_entity.type
_entity.pdbx_description
1 polymer ?
#
loop_
_entity_poly.entity_id
_entity_poly.type
_entity_poly.pdbx_seq_one_letter_code
_entity_poly.pdbx_strand_id
1 'polypeptide(L)'
;MSKIIRILTDFLHKIGLGFGAKSESSARPMPVEPQTDPKRGIIHKDPLLAFEDGKLVMVVEHHFENVPSWVEWDKDRQIVTITQMNGDLDEARLEIKEDCIGRLEMARNLLLVSLDVSNDNDERIMHSVPVLIRT
;
A
#
# COMPACT_ATOMS: atom_id res chain seq x y z
N MET A 1 -18.12 -37.07 -14.18
CA MET A 1 -18.38 -35.78 -13.50
C MET A 1 -18.30 -35.99 -12.00
N SER A 2 -17.41 -35.27 -11.33
CA SER A 2 -17.01 -35.55 -9.94
C SER A 2 -18.10 -35.21 -8.94
N LYS A 3 -18.34 -36.10 -7.96
CA LYS A 3 -19.29 -35.92 -6.84
C LYS A 3 -19.06 -34.62 -6.06
N ILE A 4 -17.84 -34.11 -6.08
CA ILE A 4 -17.41 -32.86 -5.44
C ILE A 4 -18.14 -31.64 -6.04
N ILE A 5 -18.40 -31.64 -7.35
CA ILE A 5 -19.07 -30.52 -8.01
C ILE A 5 -20.51 -30.38 -7.51
N ARG A 6 -21.24 -31.50 -7.32
CA ARG A 6 -22.62 -31.47 -6.80
C ARG A 6 -22.71 -30.92 -5.38
N ILE A 7 -21.76 -31.28 -4.52
CA ILE A 7 -21.72 -30.81 -3.12
C ILE A 7 -21.52 -29.29 -3.06
N LEU A 8 -20.63 -28.76 -3.90
CA LEU A 8 -20.41 -27.30 -4.01
C LEU A 8 -21.64 -26.57 -4.55
N THR A 9 -22.30 -27.12 -5.57
CA THR A 9 -23.51 -26.50 -6.13
C THR A 9 -24.67 -26.48 -5.12
N ASP A 10 -24.86 -27.57 -4.37
CA ASP A 10 -25.92 -27.65 -3.35
C ASP A 10 -25.62 -26.72 -2.16
N PHE A 11 -24.35 -26.56 -1.78
CA PHE A 11 -23.94 -25.63 -0.73
C PHE A 11 -24.16 -24.17 -1.14
N LEU A 12 -23.79 -23.80 -2.37
CA LEU A 12 -24.02 -22.46 -2.92
C LEU A 12 -25.52 -22.14 -3.03
N HIS A 13 -26.35 -23.12 -3.44
CA HIS A 13 -27.79 -22.94 -3.46
C HIS A 13 -28.41 -22.72 -2.07
N LYS A 14 -27.93 -23.43 -1.05
CA LYS A 14 -28.40 -23.27 0.34
C LYS A 14 -28.04 -21.92 0.96
N ILE A 15 -26.98 -21.26 0.50
CA ILE A 15 -26.56 -19.92 0.96
C ILE A 15 -27.30 -18.79 0.19
N GLY A 16 -28.25 -19.14 -0.68
CA GLY A 16 -29.05 -18.16 -1.42
C GLY A 16 -28.34 -17.57 -2.64
N LEU A 17 -27.21 -18.14 -3.08
CA LEU A 17 -26.63 -17.89 -4.39
C LEU A 17 -27.38 -18.73 -5.44
N GLY A 18 -28.70 -18.54 -5.50
CA GLY A 18 -29.48 -18.98 -6.65
C GLY A 18 -29.20 -18.03 -7.80
N PHE A 19 -28.59 -18.55 -8.87
CA PHE A 19 -28.64 -17.95 -10.21
C PHE A 19 -30.08 -18.01 -10.72
N GLY A 20 -30.94 -17.22 -10.09
CA GLY A 20 -32.21 -16.82 -10.64
C GLY A 20 -31.94 -15.72 -11.63
N ALA A 21 -32.24 -15.98 -12.91
CA ALA A 21 -32.39 -14.96 -13.92
C ALA A 21 -33.48 -13.99 -13.46
N LYS A 22 -33.08 -12.95 -12.72
CA LYS A 22 -33.90 -11.80 -12.39
C LYS A 22 -33.38 -10.64 -13.20
N SER A 23 -34.30 -10.08 -13.97
CA SER A 23 -34.19 -8.95 -14.88
C SER A 23 -32.98 -8.06 -14.66
N GLU A 24 -32.30 -7.73 -15.75
CA GLU A 24 -31.43 -6.57 -15.90
C GLU A 24 -32.15 -5.31 -15.40
N SER A 25 -32.08 -5.07 -14.10
CA SER A 25 -32.12 -3.72 -13.59
C SER A 25 -30.81 -3.14 -14.11
N SER A 26 -30.92 -2.34 -15.17
CA SER A 26 -29.84 -1.49 -15.64
C SER A 26 -29.39 -0.64 -14.47
N ALA A 27 -28.42 -1.16 -13.72
CA ALA A 27 -27.62 -0.39 -12.80
C ALA A 27 -26.93 0.62 -13.71
N ARG A 28 -27.44 1.85 -13.74
CA ARG A 28 -26.71 2.97 -14.32
C ARG A 28 -25.30 2.88 -13.75
N PRO A 29 -24.24 2.85 -14.58
CA PRO A 29 -22.90 2.94 -14.04
C PRO A 29 -22.90 4.16 -13.12
N MET A 30 -22.50 3.95 -11.86
CA MET A 30 -22.23 5.08 -10.99
C MET A 30 -21.32 6.03 -11.76
N PRO A 31 -21.53 7.36 -11.68
CA PRO A 31 -20.56 8.30 -12.20
C PRO A 31 -19.21 7.86 -11.65
N VAL A 32 -18.31 7.45 -12.55
CA VAL A 32 -16.92 7.21 -12.18
C VAL A 32 -16.48 8.54 -11.60
N GLU A 33 -16.15 8.57 -10.30
CA GLU A 33 -15.61 9.78 -9.70
C GLU A 33 -14.49 10.27 -10.62
N PRO A 34 -14.49 11.55 -11.01
CA PRO A 34 -13.48 12.06 -11.92
C PRO A 34 -12.13 11.73 -11.29
N GLN A 35 -11.36 10.89 -12.00
CA GLN A 35 -10.02 10.51 -11.61
C GLN A 35 -9.23 11.82 -11.52
N THR A 36 -9.01 12.29 -10.29
CA THR A 36 -8.21 13.47 -10.06
C THR A 36 -6.77 13.15 -10.43
N ASP A 37 -6.07 14.10 -11.03
CA ASP A 37 -4.66 13.94 -11.31
C ASP A 37 -3.91 13.57 -10.01
N PRO A 38 -3.03 12.56 -10.03
CA PRO A 38 -2.26 12.18 -8.85
C PRO A 38 -1.52 13.37 -8.27
N LYS A 39 -1.69 13.59 -6.97
CA LYS A 39 -0.96 14.62 -6.24
C LYS A 39 0.46 14.14 -5.95
N ARG A 40 1.37 15.10 -5.83
CA ARG A 40 2.75 14.88 -5.36
C ARG A 40 3.01 15.74 -4.14
N GLY A 41 3.22 15.11 -2.99
CA GLY A 41 3.63 15.74 -1.75
C GLY A 41 5.13 15.56 -1.48
N ILE A 42 5.61 16.33 -0.51
CA ILE A 42 7.00 16.29 -0.03
C ILE A 42 6.96 15.99 1.47
N ILE A 43 7.72 14.99 1.87
CA ILE A 43 7.99 14.67 3.26
C ILE A 43 9.21 15.49 3.69
N HIS A 44 8.99 16.44 4.59
CA HIS A 44 10.04 17.39 5.00
C HIS A 44 11.07 16.81 5.97
N LYS A 45 10.74 15.71 6.67
CA LYS A 45 11.63 15.06 7.62
C LYS A 45 12.21 13.79 7.01
N ASP A 46 13.50 13.56 7.25
CA ASP A 46 14.19 12.39 6.73
C ASP A 46 13.59 11.10 7.35
N PRO A 47 13.24 10.10 6.54
CA PRO A 47 12.78 8.81 7.03
C PRO A 47 13.86 8.10 7.84
N LEU A 48 13.45 7.44 8.92
CA LEU A 48 14.35 6.61 9.71
C LEU A 48 14.19 5.15 9.31
N LEU A 49 15.31 4.50 8.99
CA LEU A 49 15.35 3.07 8.66
C LEU A 49 15.95 2.25 9.79
N ALA A 50 15.33 1.11 10.06
CA ALA A 50 15.86 0.09 10.95
C ALA A 50 15.75 -1.30 10.31
N PHE A 51 16.76 -2.13 10.55
CA PHE A 51 16.78 -3.53 10.16
C PHE A 51 16.95 -4.42 11.39
N GLU A 52 15.93 -5.22 11.69
CA GLU A 52 15.94 -6.14 12.83
C GLU A 52 15.32 -7.47 12.41
N ASP A 53 15.98 -8.59 12.72
CA ASP A 53 15.50 -9.95 12.42
C ASP A 53 15.03 -10.18 10.96
N GLY A 54 15.73 -9.57 10.00
CA GLY A 54 15.39 -9.67 8.58
C GLY A 54 14.16 -8.86 8.17
N LYS A 55 13.62 -8.05 9.06
CA LYS A 55 12.53 -7.10 8.79
C LYS A 55 13.09 -5.70 8.61
N LEU A 56 12.56 -5.02 7.61
CA LEU A 56 12.82 -3.61 7.39
C LEU A 56 11.68 -2.79 7.98
N VAL A 57 12.03 -1.76 8.73
CA VAL A 57 11.08 -0.79 9.29
C VAL A 57 11.50 0.61 8.84
N MET A 58 10.53 1.41 8.43
CA MET A 58 10.70 2.80 8.04
C MET A 58 9.72 3.62 8.86
N VAL A 59 10.24 4.62 9.55
CA VAL A 59 9.43 5.59 10.28
C VAL A 59 9.44 6.90 9.52
N VAL A 60 8.26 7.43 9.25
CA VAL A 60 8.07 8.73 8.62
C VAL A 60 7.17 9.61 9.48
N GLU A 61 7.61 10.85 9.68
CA GLU A 61 6.82 11.87 10.35
C GLU A 61 5.99 12.62 9.31
N HIS A 62 4.93 11.96 8.85
CA HIS A 62 4.07 12.44 7.78
C HIS A 62 2.66 11.87 7.91
N HIS A 63 1.65 12.72 7.68
CA HIS A 63 0.27 12.32 7.58
C HIS A 63 -0.09 12.04 6.12
N PHE A 64 -0.52 10.82 5.82
CA PHE A 64 -0.97 10.43 4.48
C PHE A 64 -2.49 10.63 4.35
N GLU A 65 -2.93 11.32 3.31
CA GLU A 65 -4.37 11.50 3.00
C GLU A 65 -5.08 10.16 2.70
N ASN A 66 -4.33 9.16 2.24
CA ASN A 66 -4.81 7.84 1.87
C ASN A 66 -3.84 6.73 2.33
N VAL A 67 -4.28 5.47 2.21
CA VAL A 67 -3.52 4.31 2.66
C VAL A 67 -2.27 4.12 1.80
N PRO A 68 -1.06 4.10 2.38
CA PRO A 68 0.16 3.73 1.66
C PRO A 68 0.06 2.34 1.05
N SER A 69 0.46 2.20 -0.21
CA SER A 69 0.33 0.98 -1.00
C SER A 69 1.68 0.33 -1.30
N TRP A 70 2.72 1.09 -1.63
CA TRP A 70 4.10 0.61 -1.76
C TRP A 70 5.11 1.72 -1.56
N VAL A 71 6.37 1.32 -1.36
CA VAL A 71 7.50 2.24 -1.24
C VAL A 71 8.54 1.92 -2.31
N GLU A 72 8.98 2.94 -3.04
CA GLU A 72 10.09 2.85 -4.00
C GLU A 72 11.27 3.65 -3.47
N TRP A 73 12.48 3.08 -3.53
CA TRP A 73 13.71 3.83 -3.31
C TRP A 73 14.53 3.89 -4.60
N ASP A 74 14.78 5.11 -5.06
CA ASP A 74 15.62 5.43 -6.21
C ASP A 74 17.04 5.69 -5.74
N LYS A 75 17.95 4.75 -6.05
CA LYS A 75 19.35 4.78 -5.63
C LYS A 75 20.10 5.97 -6.23
N ASP A 76 19.83 6.32 -7.49
CA ASP A 76 20.56 7.39 -8.17
C ASP A 76 20.17 8.76 -7.61
N ARG A 77 18.90 8.93 -7.27
CA ARG A 77 18.37 10.19 -6.76
C ARG A 77 18.42 10.28 -5.23
N GLN A 78 18.65 9.17 -4.54
CA GLN A 78 18.54 9.04 -3.07
C GLN A 78 17.18 9.54 -2.57
N ILE A 79 16.11 9.16 -3.28
CA ILE A 79 14.74 9.55 -2.98
C ILE A 79 13.94 8.29 -2.66
N VAL A 80 13.14 8.36 -1.61
CA VAL A 80 12.06 7.42 -1.37
C VAL A 80 10.75 8.03 -1.84
N THR A 81 9.97 7.27 -2.59
CA THR A 81 8.60 7.61 -2.99
C THR A 81 7.64 6.64 -2.32
N ILE A 82 6.70 7.16 -1.55
CA ILE A 82 5.62 6.42 -0.94
C ILE A 82 4.39 6.63 -1.81
N THR A 83 3.90 5.57 -2.43
CA THR A 83 2.68 5.65 -3.23
C THR A 83 1.50 5.25 -2.36
N GLN A 84 0.36 5.92 -2.58
CA GLN A 84 -0.88 5.67 -1.87
C GLN A 84 -1.89 4.96 -2.78
N MET A 85 -2.93 4.35 -2.20
CA MET A 85 -3.93 3.54 -2.93
C MET A 85 -4.71 4.32 -3.99
N ASN A 86 -4.86 5.64 -3.85
CA ASN A 86 -5.49 6.52 -4.83
C ASN A 86 -4.53 6.99 -5.95
N GLY A 87 -3.25 6.60 -5.89
CA GLY A 87 -2.22 6.99 -6.85
C GLY A 87 -1.40 8.22 -6.44
N ASP A 88 -1.74 8.88 -5.33
CA ASP A 88 -0.94 10.00 -4.81
C ASP A 88 0.44 9.52 -4.37
N LEU A 89 1.42 10.43 -4.45
CA LEU A 89 2.83 10.15 -4.18
C LEU A 89 3.37 11.15 -3.16
N ASP A 90 4.14 10.66 -2.20
CA ASP A 90 4.93 11.50 -1.31
C ASP A 90 6.41 11.14 -1.39
N GLU A 91 7.26 12.15 -1.58
CA GLU A 91 8.69 11.95 -1.75
C GLU A 91 9.48 12.48 -0.55
N ALA A 92 10.49 11.74 -0.11
CA ALA A 92 11.47 12.17 0.88
C ALA A 92 12.89 11.89 0.40
N ARG A 93 13.85 12.71 0.82
CA ARG A 93 15.27 12.36 0.67
C ARG A 93 15.60 11.23 1.65
N LEU A 94 16.32 10.24 1.18
CA LEU A 94 16.77 9.13 2.02
C LEU A 94 18.16 8.68 1.58
N GLU A 95 19.15 9.14 2.33
CA GLU A 95 20.54 8.75 2.13
C GLU A 95 20.84 7.45 2.85
N ILE A 96 21.20 6.43 2.09
CA ILE A 96 21.55 5.11 2.62
C ILE A 96 23.02 4.86 2.35
N LYS A 97 23.76 4.53 3.41
CA LYS A 97 25.18 4.17 3.27
C LYS A 97 25.33 2.93 2.39
N GLU A 98 26.36 2.92 1.55
CA GLU A 98 26.66 1.83 0.59
C GLU A 98 26.65 0.43 1.23
N ASP A 99 27.19 0.31 2.44
CA ASP A 99 27.24 -0.95 3.21
C ASP A 99 25.86 -1.47 3.65
N CYS A 100 24.85 -0.60 3.67
CA CYS A 100 23.48 -0.92 4.04
C CYS A 100 22.60 -1.25 2.83
N ILE A 101 23.00 -0.87 1.62
CA ILE A 101 22.22 -1.06 0.39
C ILE A 101 21.91 -2.54 0.14
N GLY A 102 22.89 -3.42 0.32
CA GLY A 102 22.69 -4.85 0.12
C GLY A 102 21.61 -5.44 1.05
N ARG A 103 21.43 -4.87 2.26
CA ARG A 103 20.36 -5.31 3.18
C ARG A 103 18.99 -4.83 2.71
N LEU A 104 18.93 -3.65 2.10
CA LEU A 104 17.73 -3.08 1.51
C LEU A 104 17.28 -3.83 0.26
N GLU A 105 18.22 -4.22 -0.61
CA GLU A 105 17.93 -5.03 -1.80
C GLU A 105 17.36 -6.42 -1.46
N MET A 106 17.66 -6.93 -0.26
CA MET A 106 17.10 -8.20 0.22
C MET A 106 15.67 -8.05 0.78
N ALA A 107 15.24 -6.83 1.11
CA ALA A 107 13.91 -6.59 1.66
C ALA A 107 12.86 -6.67 0.55
N ARG A 108 11.82 -7.49 0.75
CA ARG A 108 10.64 -7.55 -0.14
C ARG A 108 9.46 -6.74 0.39
N ASN A 109 9.42 -6.59 1.71
CA ASN A 109 8.38 -5.86 2.43
C ASN A 109 9.03 -4.97 3.47
N LEU A 110 8.31 -3.91 3.78
CA LEU A 110 8.65 -2.85 4.69
C LEU A 110 7.48 -2.67 5.66
N LEU A 111 7.78 -2.55 6.95
CA LEU A 111 6.83 -2.01 7.90
C LEU A 111 6.98 -0.48 7.89
N LEU A 112 6.03 0.19 7.23
CA LEU A 112 5.95 1.65 7.22
C LEU A 112 5.17 2.11 8.45
N VAL A 113 5.79 2.97 9.24
CA VAL A 113 5.19 3.58 10.43
C VAL A 113 5.05 5.07 10.16
N SER A 114 3.82 5.56 10.06
CA SER A 114 3.55 6.99 9.96
C SER A 114 3.20 7.57 11.33
N LEU A 115 3.72 8.76 11.60
CA LEU A 115 3.41 9.57 12.77
C LEU A 115 2.64 10.80 12.30
N ASP A 116 1.39 10.93 12.74
CA ASP A 116 0.62 12.14 12.50
C ASP A 116 1.05 13.23 13.50
N VAL A 117 1.88 14.17 13.02
CA VAL A 117 2.38 15.30 13.83
C VAL A 117 1.37 16.46 13.87
N SER A 118 0.26 16.38 13.12
CA SER A 118 -0.73 17.46 13.04
C SER A 118 -1.82 17.37 14.12
N ASN A 119 -1.95 16.21 14.75
CA ASN A 119 -2.88 15.97 15.85
C ASN A 119 -2.10 15.75 17.15
N ASP A 120 -2.52 16.39 18.25
CA ASP A 120 -1.97 16.19 19.62
C ASP A 120 -2.13 14.75 20.17
N ASN A 121 -2.47 13.78 19.31
CA ASN A 121 -2.90 12.44 19.68
C ASN A 121 -1.84 11.36 19.40
N ASP A 122 -0.64 11.73 18.91
CA ASP A 122 0.50 10.83 18.66
C ASP A 122 0.09 9.51 17.96
N GLU A 123 -0.88 9.57 17.05
CA GLU A 123 -1.42 8.36 16.43
C GLU A 123 -0.38 7.77 15.48
N ARG A 124 -0.03 6.51 15.74
CA ARG A 124 0.92 5.75 14.94
C ARG A 124 0.17 4.75 14.09
N ILE A 125 0.25 4.90 12.79
CA ILE A 125 -0.36 3.96 11.85
C ILE A 125 0.76 3.11 11.24
N MET A 126 0.54 1.80 11.19
CA MET A 126 1.50 0.85 10.65
C MET A 126 0.92 0.14 9.44
N HIS A 127 1.68 0.13 8.35
CA HIS A 127 1.34 -0.55 7.11
C HIS A 127 2.46 -1.51 6.72
N SER A 128 2.11 -2.76 6.41
CA SER A 128 3.03 -3.68 5.75
C SER A 128 2.90 -3.47 4.25
N VAL A 129 3.91 -2.88 3.63
CA VAL A 129 3.90 -2.51 2.21
C VAL A 129 5.09 -3.15 1.48
N PRO A 130 4.95 -3.51 0.20
CA PRO A 130 6.09 -3.93 -0.61
C PRO A 130 7.08 -2.78 -0.77
N VAL A 131 8.35 -3.15 -0.88
CA VAL A 131 9.44 -2.21 -1.19
C VAL A 131 10.04 -2.55 -2.55
N LEU A 132 10.26 -1.52 -3.35
CA LEU A 132 10.85 -1.59 -4.68
C LEU A 132 12.16 -0.82 -4.66
N ILE A 133 13.22 -1.45 -5.17
CA ILE A 133 14.53 -0.82 -5.28
C ILE A 133 14.79 -0.55 -6.75
N ARG A 134 14.96 0.73 -7.08
CA ARG A 134 15.29 1.19 -8.42
C ARG A 134 16.78 1.55 -8.46
N THR A 135 17.52 0.76 -9.22
CA THR A 135 18.95 0.90 -9.51
C THR A 135 19.20 1.41 -10.91
#